data_AF-A0A0S4N7S5-F1
#
_entry.id   AF-A0A0S4N7S5-F1
#
_cell.length_a   1.000
_cell.length_b   1.000
_cell.length_c   1.000
_cell.angle_alpha   90.00
_cell.angle_beta   90.00
_cell.angle_gamma   90.00
#
_symmetry.space_group_name_H-M   'P 1'
#
loop_
_entity.id
_entity.type
_entity.pdbx_description
1 polymer ?
#
loop_
_entity_poly.entity_id
_entity_poly.type
_entity_poly.pdbx_seq_one_letter_code
_entity_poly.pdbx_strand_id
1 'polypeptide(L)'
;MELKDILWTNIFKGRRKKDEAVESILQQVPAFSHLKPKEISLLASIVHRREYKKGEYIFYQGDPGLGMYIILQGEVLIQYTDPDGNKKDLAILRDGDFFGEIALIDESPRSASAICRIDSEIIGFFRPDLFEIIEKHPKLGIQIVLKLAEIIAERLRRTNQEVTQLKTELEALKLALEQTNQK
;
A
#
# COMPACT_ATOMS: atom_id res chain seq x y z
N MET A 1 14.30 28.85 13.34
CA MET A 1 13.85 28.47 11.99
C MET A 1 13.76 26.95 11.99
N GLU A 2 12.55 26.40 12.07
CA GLU A 2 12.34 25.00 12.44
C GLU A 2 12.75 24.03 11.32
N LEU A 3 13.39 22.93 11.70
CA LEU A 3 13.85 21.86 10.78
C LEU A 3 12.70 21.26 9.95
N LYS A 4 11.46 21.39 10.42
CA LYS A 4 10.25 20.99 9.70
C LYS A 4 10.08 21.78 8.40
N ASP A 5 10.26 23.10 8.41
CA ASP A 5 10.01 23.95 7.24
C ASP A 5 10.96 23.66 6.06
N ILE A 6 12.17 23.18 6.36
CA ILE A 6 13.23 22.85 5.38
C ILE A 6 12.98 21.48 4.73
N LEU A 7 12.39 20.53 5.47
CA LEU A 7 12.00 19.22 4.93
C LEU A 7 10.81 19.35 3.95
N TRP A 8 9.87 20.25 4.23
CA TRP A 8 8.71 20.45 3.37
C TRP A 8 9.01 21.25 2.10
N THR A 9 9.94 22.21 2.14
CA THR A 9 10.22 23.07 0.97
C THR A 9 10.98 22.38 -0.16
N ASN A 10 11.72 21.31 0.11
CA ASN A 10 12.51 20.59 -0.90
C ASN A 10 11.78 19.39 -1.55
N ILE A 11 10.61 18.98 -1.05
CA ILE A 11 9.80 17.91 -1.63
C ILE A 11 8.93 18.41 -2.79
N PHE A 12 8.62 19.72 -2.85
CA PHE A 12 7.66 20.29 -3.80
C PHE A 12 8.30 21.18 -4.88
N LYS A 13 9.34 20.70 -5.56
CA LYS A 13 9.91 21.40 -6.74
C LYS A 13 9.64 20.66 -8.05
N GLY A 14 8.57 21.07 -8.76
CA GLY A 14 8.66 21.33 -10.20
C GLY A 14 7.82 20.50 -11.18
N ARG A 15 6.64 21.05 -11.56
CA ARG A 15 5.99 21.11 -12.88
C ARG A 15 6.21 20.00 -13.96
N ARG A 16 5.11 19.29 -14.23
CA ARG A 16 4.38 19.10 -15.50
C ARG A 16 5.18 18.71 -16.77
N LYS A 17 5.19 17.41 -17.03
CA LYS A 17 5.00 16.79 -18.35
C LYS A 17 3.95 15.67 -18.17
N LYS A 18 3.21 15.31 -19.21
CA LYS A 18 2.32 14.13 -19.17
C LYS A 18 3.22 12.91 -18.93
N ASP A 19 3.17 12.35 -17.73
CA ASP A 19 4.01 11.21 -17.35
C ASP A 19 3.26 9.93 -17.74
N GLU A 20 3.45 9.51 -19.00
CA GLU A 20 2.75 8.37 -19.59
C GLU A 20 3.03 7.07 -18.84
N ALA A 21 4.21 6.94 -18.21
CA ALA A 21 4.55 5.80 -17.38
C ALA A 21 3.71 5.77 -16.09
N VAL A 22 3.56 6.93 -15.43
CA VAL A 22 2.70 7.07 -14.24
C VAL A 22 1.23 6.83 -14.59
N GLU A 23 0.74 7.40 -15.70
CA GLU A 23 -0.65 7.15 -16.12
C GLU A 23 -0.90 5.66 -16.42
N SER A 24 0.05 5.01 -17.11
CA SER A 24 -0.04 3.59 -17.43
C SER A 24 -0.08 2.72 -16.18
N ILE A 25 0.79 2.97 -15.20
CA ILE A 25 0.82 2.16 -13.97
C ILE A 25 -0.42 2.41 -13.11
N LEU A 26 -0.90 3.66 -13.02
CA LEU A 26 -2.12 3.98 -12.28
C LEU A 26 -3.32 3.22 -12.87
N GLN A 27 -3.42 3.09 -14.19
CA GLN A 27 -4.50 2.32 -14.82
C GLN A 27 -4.45 0.82 -14.50
N GLN A 28 -3.28 0.27 -14.17
CA GLN A 28 -3.13 -1.14 -13.79
C GLN A 28 -3.53 -1.40 -12.34
N VAL A 29 -3.46 -0.38 -11.47
CA VAL A 29 -3.82 -0.52 -10.06
C VAL A 29 -5.34 -0.70 -9.93
N PRO A 30 -5.83 -1.77 -9.29
CA PRO A 30 -7.27 -2.04 -9.13
C PRO A 30 -8.08 -0.90 -8.48
N ALA A 31 -7.43 -0.08 -7.65
CA ALA A 31 -8.04 1.08 -7.00
C ALA A 31 -8.37 2.23 -7.98
N PHE A 32 -7.74 2.26 -9.15
CA PHE A 32 -7.84 3.35 -10.13
C PHE A 32 -8.20 2.87 -11.54
N SER A 33 -8.23 1.55 -11.80
CA SER A 33 -8.45 0.98 -13.13
C SER A 33 -9.80 1.34 -13.76
N HIS A 34 -10.79 1.75 -12.98
CA HIS A 34 -12.10 2.22 -13.44
C HIS A 34 -12.16 3.71 -13.81
N LEU A 35 -11.09 4.46 -13.54
CA LEU A 35 -11.04 5.90 -13.82
C LEU A 35 -10.86 6.16 -15.32
N LYS A 36 -11.48 7.25 -15.79
CA LYS A 36 -11.38 7.71 -17.18
C LYS A 36 -9.99 8.31 -17.44
N PRO A 37 -9.53 8.38 -18.71
CA PRO A 37 -8.23 8.95 -19.04
C PRO A 37 -7.98 10.35 -18.47
N LYS A 38 -9.01 11.22 -18.47
CA LYS A 38 -8.90 12.57 -17.89
C LYS A 38 -8.73 12.55 -16.36
N GLU A 39 -9.37 11.60 -15.69
CA GLU A 39 -9.29 11.42 -14.23
C GLU A 39 -7.93 10.83 -13.84
N ILE A 40 -7.40 9.91 -14.65
CA ILE A 40 -6.05 9.35 -14.49
C ILE A 40 -4.99 10.43 -14.70
N SER A 41 -5.08 11.24 -15.76
CA SER A 41 -4.15 12.36 -15.98
C SER A 41 -4.18 13.37 -14.82
N LEU A 42 -5.36 13.60 -14.22
CA LEU A 42 -5.48 14.44 -13.04
C LEU A 42 -4.79 13.79 -11.83
N LEU A 43 -5.06 12.51 -11.55
CA LEU A 43 -4.44 11.76 -10.46
C LEU A 43 -2.91 11.71 -10.61
N ALA A 44 -2.42 11.43 -11.82
CA ALA A 44 -1.01 11.43 -12.16
C ALA A 44 -0.31 12.77 -11.89
N SER A 45 -1.05 13.88 -11.92
CA SER A 45 -0.52 15.21 -11.61
C SER A 45 -0.43 15.53 -10.12
N ILE A 46 -1.06 14.71 -9.26
CA ILE A 46 -1.17 14.91 -7.81
C ILE A 46 -0.24 13.95 -7.06
N VAL A 47 -0.06 12.73 -7.58
CA VAL A 47 0.81 11.72 -6.95
C VAL A 47 2.29 12.11 -6.95
N HIS A 48 3.05 11.51 -6.04
CA HIS A 48 4.45 11.87 -5.80
C HIS A 48 5.38 10.72 -6.19
N ARG A 49 6.22 10.91 -7.22
CA ARG A 49 7.26 9.94 -7.59
C ARG A 49 8.48 10.08 -6.69
N ARG A 50 9.03 8.95 -6.24
CA ARG A 50 10.26 8.86 -5.45
C ARG A 50 11.13 7.71 -5.92
N GLU A 51 12.43 7.94 -5.91
CA GLU A 51 13.43 6.91 -6.17
C GLU A 51 14.01 6.44 -4.85
N TYR A 52 14.21 5.13 -4.73
CA TYR A 52 14.81 4.47 -3.59
C TYR A 52 15.96 3.59 -4.08
N LYS A 53 17.03 3.52 -3.30
CA LYS A 53 18.16 2.63 -3.59
C LYS A 53 17.94 1.23 -3.02
N LYS A 54 18.63 0.25 -3.61
CA LYS A 54 18.67 -1.10 -3.04
C LYS A 54 19.02 -1.08 -1.55
N GLY A 55 18.20 -1.74 -0.75
CA GLY A 55 18.32 -1.84 0.71
C GLY A 55 17.66 -0.71 1.48
N GLU A 56 17.17 0.34 0.79
CA GLU A 56 16.51 1.46 1.43
C GLU A 56 15.10 1.09 1.91
N TYR A 57 14.72 1.65 3.06
CA TYR A 57 13.38 1.49 3.62
C TYR A 57 12.47 2.59 3.06
N ILE A 58 11.32 2.19 2.52
CA ILE A 58 10.24 3.13 2.15
C ILE A 58 9.55 3.61 3.44
N PHE A 59 9.35 2.69 4.39
CA PHE A 59 8.90 2.97 5.75
C PHE A 59 9.22 1.78 6.67
N TYR A 60 9.19 2.04 7.98
CA TYR A 60 9.36 1.04 9.02
C TYR A 60 8.00 0.61 9.60
N GLN A 61 7.96 -0.61 10.13
CA GLN A 61 6.86 -1.07 10.96
C GLN A 61 6.70 -0.12 12.17
N GLY A 62 5.46 0.26 12.47
CA GLY A 62 5.13 1.20 13.54
C GLY A 62 5.18 2.68 13.13
N ASP A 63 5.73 3.01 11.96
CA ASP A 63 5.66 4.39 11.46
C ASP A 63 4.21 4.83 11.25
N PRO A 64 3.89 6.13 11.38
CA PRO A 64 2.58 6.64 11.04
C PRO A 64 2.18 6.31 9.59
N GLY A 65 0.97 5.78 9.42
CA GLY A 65 0.40 5.50 8.11
C GLY A 65 -0.10 6.78 7.44
N LEU A 66 0.64 7.30 6.45
CA LEU A 66 0.30 8.57 5.77
C LEU A 66 -0.33 8.40 4.38
N GLY A 67 -0.34 7.19 3.83
CA GLY A 67 -0.79 6.94 2.46
C GLY A 67 -0.41 5.58 1.92
N MET A 68 -0.71 5.37 0.64
CA MET A 68 -0.39 4.16 -0.10
C MET A 68 0.74 4.39 -1.10
N TYR A 69 1.37 3.29 -1.51
CA TYR A 69 2.46 3.29 -2.47
C TYR A 69 2.18 2.34 -3.62
N ILE A 70 2.69 2.67 -4.79
CA ILE A 70 2.57 1.89 -6.03
C ILE A 70 3.97 1.75 -6.60
N ILE A 71 4.34 0.53 -6.98
CA ILE A 71 5.65 0.26 -7.56
C ILE A 71 5.58 0.59 -9.05
N LEU A 72 6.25 1.67 -9.46
CA LEU A 72 6.38 2.01 -10.87
C LEU A 72 7.40 1.08 -11.54
N GLN A 73 8.54 0.88 -10.86
CA GLN A 73 9.58 -0.05 -11.27
C GLN A 73 10.34 -0.51 -10.02
N GLY A 74 10.63 -1.80 -9.87
CA GLY A 74 11.47 -2.30 -8.80
C GLY A 74 10.96 -3.56 -8.12
N GLU A 75 11.54 -3.86 -6.97
CA GLU A 75 11.13 -4.97 -6.12
C GLU A 75 11.15 -4.54 -4.65
N VAL A 76 10.04 -4.74 -3.94
CA VAL A 76 9.86 -4.33 -2.54
C VAL A 76 9.52 -5.54 -1.67
N LEU A 77 10.30 -5.73 -0.63
CA LEU A 77 10.06 -6.73 0.41
C LEU A 77 9.19 -6.13 1.52
N ILE A 78 8.09 -6.80 1.83
CA ILE A 78 7.28 -6.53 3.02
C ILE A 78 7.76 -7.46 4.13
N GLN A 79 8.23 -6.89 5.24
CA GLN A 79 8.83 -7.63 6.34
C GLN A 79 8.20 -7.24 7.68
N TYR A 80 7.70 -8.23 8.40
CA TYR A 80 7.23 -8.09 9.76
C TYR A 80 8.37 -8.35 10.74
N THR A 81 8.46 -7.57 11.81
CA THR A 81 9.33 -7.85 12.96
C THR A 81 8.44 -8.13 14.17
N ASP A 82 8.60 -9.32 14.75
CA ASP A 82 7.86 -9.72 15.94
C ASP A 82 8.39 -9.00 17.22
N PRO A 83 7.70 -9.11 18.36
CA PRO A 83 8.14 -8.47 19.61
C PRO A 83 9.51 -8.93 20.13
N ASP A 84 9.96 -10.13 19.73
CA ASP A 84 11.27 -10.69 20.10
C ASP A 84 12.39 -10.22 19.14
N GLY A 85 12.04 -9.46 18.10
CA GLY A 85 12.96 -8.92 17.11
C GLY A 85 13.21 -9.85 15.91
N ASN A 86 12.51 -10.98 15.81
CA ASN A 86 12.65 -11.87 14.66
C ASN A 86 11.95 -11.28 13.44
N LYS A 87 12.65 -11.34 12.31
CA LYS A 87 12.18 -10.83 11.03
C LYS A 87 11.52 -11.94 10.22
N LYS A 88 10.31 -11.68 9.73
CA LYS A 88 9.55 -12.56 8.85
C LYS A 88 9.19 -11.84 7.56
N ASP A 89 9.69 -12.37 6.46
CA ASP A 89 9.35 -11.89 5.11
C ASP A 89 7.91 -12.32 4.79
N LEU A 90 7.03 -11.35 4.56
CA LEU A 90 5.60 -11.58 4.31
C LEU A 90 5.30 -11.70 2.81
N ALA A 91 5.90 -10.84 2.00
CA ALA A 91 5.65 -10.78 0.56
C ALA A 91 6.78 -10.06 -0.18
N ILE A 92 6.94 -10.38 -1.47
CA ILE A 92 7.76 -9.62 -2.41
C ILE A 92 6.81 -9.04 -3.47
N LEU A 93 6.84 -7.73 -3.61
CA LEU A 93 6.01 -6.95 -4.52
C LEU A 93 6.86 -6.39 -5.67
N ARG A 94 6.26 -6.25 -6.85
CA ARG A 94 6.92 -5.80 -8.10
C ARG A 94 6.11 -4.73 -8.83
N ASP A 95 6.61 -4.30 -9.97
CA ASP A 95 5.98 -3.34 -10.88
C ASP A 95 4.45 -3.58 -10.99
N GLY A 96 3.67 -2.54 -10.72
CA GLY A 96 2.20 -2.55 -10.75
C GLY A 96 1.54 -2.93 -9.43
N ASP A 97 2.26 -3.56 -8.50
CA ASP A 97 1.75 -3.82 -7.16
C ASP A 97 1.61 -2.52 -6.36
N PHE A 98 0.65 -2.54 -5.44
CA PHE A 98 0.41 -1.44 -4.52
C PHE A 98 0.28 -1.98 -3.09
N PHE A 99 0.66 -1.14 -2.12
CA PHE A 99 0.69 -1.53 -0.70
C PHE A 99 0.51 -0.33 0.23
N GLY A 100 0.18 -0.63 1.49
CA GLY A 100 -0.05 0.39 2.51
C GLY A 100 -1.38 1.13 2.33
N GLU A 101 -2.35 0.53 1.64
CA GLU A 101 -3.66 1.11 1.35
C GLU A 101 -4.52 1.36 2.59
N ILE A 102 -4.36 0.56 3.64
CA ILE A 102 -5.13 0.69 4.89
C ILE A 102 -4.83 2.03 5.56
N ALA A 103 -3.56 2.42 5.61
CA ALA A 103 -3.10 3.68 6.16
C ALA A 103 -3.68 4.92 5.45
N LEU A 104 -4.11 4.79 4.20
CA LEU A 104 -4.81 5.87 3.50
C LEU A 104 -6.18 6.16 4.14
N ILE A 105 -6.81 5.17 4.78
CA ILE A 105 -8.18 5.27 5.31
C ILE A 105 -8.20 5.55 6.81
N ASP A 106 -7.42 4.83 7.62
CA ASP A 106 -7.59 4.81 9.08
C ASP A 106 -6.43 5.37 9.90
N GLU A 107 -5.38 5.91 9.26
CA GLU A 107 -4.17 6.45 9.92
C GLU A 107 -3.46 5.44 10.86
N SER A 108 -3.74 4.14 10.69
CA SER A 108 -3.11 3.11 11.49
C SER A 108 -1.59 3.09 11.28
N PRO A 109 -0.81 2.76 12.33
CA PRO A 109 0.62 2.53 12.19
C PRO A 109 0.91 1.43 11.15
N ARG A 110 2.04 1.52 10.47
CA ARG A 110 2.46 0.49 9.49
C ARG A 110 2.58 -0.87 10.17
N SER A 111 1.86 -1.86 9.66
CA SER A 111 1.85 -3.23 10.20
C SER A 111 3.14 -4.01 9.93
N ALA A 112 3.92 -3.59 8.93
CA ALA A 112 5.19 -4.18 8.50
C ALA A 112 6.11 -3.10 7.93
N SER A 113 7.38 -3.42 7.72
CA SER A 113 8.35 -2.57 7.02
C SER A 113 8.30 -2.86 5.51
N ALA A 114 8.63 -1.86 4.69
CA ALA A 114 8.77 -2.01 3.24
C ALA A 114 10.20 -1.64 2.81
N ILE A 115 10.92 -2.58 2.19
CA ILE A 115 12.35 -2.45 1.87
C ILE A 115 12.58 -2.71 0.38
N CYS A 116 13.30 -1.82 -0.30
CA CYS A 116 13.66 -2.02 -1.70
C CYS A 116 14.75 -3.10 -1.84
N ARG A 117 14.49 -4.14 -2.65
CA ARG A 117 15.44 -5.24 -2.93
C ARG A 117 16.40 -4.91 -4.08
N ILE A 118 16.00 -3.98 -4.93
CA ILE A 118 16.78 -3.36 -6.02
C ILE A 118 16.53 -1.85 -6.00
N ASP A 119 17.21 -1.09 -6.86
CA ASP A 119 16.85 0.31 -7.09
C ASP A 119 15.41 0.37 -7.63
N SER A 120 14.57 1.18 -7.00
CA SER A 120 13.13 1.16 -7.23
C SER A 120 12.58 2.59 -7.39
N GLU A 121 11.62 2.74 -8.28
CA GLU A 121 10.79 3.92 -8.43
C GLU A 121 9.39 3.64 -7.89
N ILE A 122 8.95 4.48 -6.95
CA ILE A 122 7.72 4.30 -6.21
C ILE A 122 6.89 5.57 -6.33
N ILE A 123 5.58 5.40 -6.54
CA ILE A 123 4.60 6.48 -6.50
C ILE A 123 3.94 6.46 -5.12
N GLY A 124 3.96 7.58 -4.41
CA GLY A 124 3.21 7.81 -3.19
C GLY A 124 1.90 8.55 -3.48
N PHE A 125 0.82 8.07 -2.88
CA PHE A 125 -0.48 8.74 -2.83
C PHE A 125 -0.93 8.85 -1.38
N PHE A 126 -0.98 10.09 -0.87
CA PHE A 126 -1.14 10.36 0.55
C PHE A 126 -2.54 10.89 0.88
N ARG A 127 -2.89 10.87 2.18
CA ARG A 127 -4.18 11.40 2.64
C ARG A 127 -4.43 12.84 2.18
N PRO A 128 -3.48 13.80 2.32
CA PRO A 128 -3.70 15.17 1.85
C PRO A 128 -4.06 15.24 0.37
N ASP A 129 -3.43 14.41 -0.46
CA ASP A 129 -3.72 14.31 -1.89
C ASP A 129 -5.17 13.85 -2.13
N LEU A 130 -5.63 12.82 -1.39
CA LEU A 130 -7.00 12.33 -1.47
C LEU A 130 -8.01 13.39 -1.03
N PHE A 131 -7.74 14.10 0.08
CA PHE A 131 -8.61 15.17 0.56
C PHE A 131 -8.67 16.35 -0.42
N GLU A 132 -7.54 16.72 -1.04
CA GLU A 132 -7.50 17.73 -2.09
C GLU A 132 -8.36 17.31 -3.31
N ILE A 133 -8.30 16.03 -3.70
CA ILE A 133 -9.17 15.50 -4.76
C ILE A 133 -10.64 15.55 -4.35
N ILE A 134 -10.98 15.19 -3.12
CA ILE A 134 -12.36 15.23 -2.62
C ILE A 134 -12.91 16.66 -2.64
N GLU A 135 -12.08 17.64 -2.26
CA GLU A 135 -12.46 19.05 -2.25
C GLU A 135 -12.62 19.63 -3.66
N LYS A 136 -11.63 19.43 -4.53
CA LYS A 136 -11.59 20.05 -5.87
C LYS A 136 -12.36 19.26 -6.94
N HIS A 137 -12.43 17.94 -6.78
CA HIS A 137 -13.04 17.01 -7.73
C HIS A 137 -13.90 15.94 -7.02
N PRO A 138 -15.00 16.32 -6.35
CA PRO A 138 -15.74 15.42 -5.45
C PRO A 138 -16.17 14.09 -6.08
N LYS A 139 -16.57 14.10 -7.35
CA LYS A 139 -16.95 12.88 -8.08
C LYS A 139 -15.80 11.88 -8.18
N LEU A 140 -14.58 12.36 -8.47
CA LEU A 140 -13.38 11.54 -8.55
C LEU A 140 -12.99 11.02 -7.16
N GLY A 141 -13.03 11.89 -6.14
CA GLY A 141 -12.75 11.50 -4.76
C GLY A 141 -13.66 10.37 -4.28
N ILE A 142 -14.98 10.49 -4.53
CA ILE A 142 -15.96 9.44 -4.21
C ILE A 142 -15.65 8.14 -4.97
N GLN A 143 -15.33 8.21 -6.26
CA GLN A 143 -14.98 7.03 -7.05
C GLN A 143 -13.77 6.28 -6.49
N ILE A 144 -12.73 7.02 -6.06
CA ILE A 144 -11.53 6.43 -5.45
C ILE A 144 -11.87 5.78 -4.11
N VAL A 145 -12.58 6.50 -3.23
CA VAL A 145 -12.95 6.01 -1.89
C VAL A 145 -13.82 4.74 -1.99
N LEU A 146 -14.85 4.76 -2.85
CA LEU A 146 -15.72 3.59 -3.04
C LEU A 146 -14.95 2.38 -3.56
N LYS A 147 -14.03 2.59 -4.52
CA LYS A 147 -13.22 1.49 -5.06
C LYS A 147 -12.26 0.90 -4.02
N LEU A 148 -11.63 1.75 -3.22
CA LEU A 148 -10.80 1.30 -2.10
C LEU A 148 -11.63 0.52 -1.07
N ALA A 149 -12.83 1.00 -0.73
CA ALA A 149 -13.74 0.30 0.17
C ALA A 149 -14.16 -1.07 -0.37
N GLU A 150 -14.46 -1.19 -1.67
CA GLU A 150 -14.75 -2.48 -2.33
C GLU A 150 -13.57 -3.46 -2.21
N ILE A 151 -12.34 -2.99 -2.48
CA ILE A 151 -11.12 -3.81 -2.41
C ILE A 151 -10.88 -4.30 -0.99
N ILE A 152 -11.02 -3.43 0.00
CA ILE A 152 -10.82 -3.77 1.40
C ILE A 152 -11.90 -4.75 1.88
N ALA A 153 -13.16 -4.53 1.49
CA ALA A 153 -14.25 -5.44 1.82
C ALA A 153 -14.02 -6.84 1.23
N GLU A 154 -13.50 -6.92 0.00
CA GLU A 154 -13.15 -8.19 -0.64
C GLU A 154 -11.98 -8.89 0.07
N ARG A 155 -10.91 -8.14 0.40
CA ARG A 155 -9.78 -8.67 1.17
C ARG A 155 -10.24 -9.19 2.53
N LEU A 156 -11.07 -8.44 3.24
CA LEU A 156 -11.61 -8.85 4.54
C LEU A 156 -12.46 -10.13 4.44
N ARG A 157 -13.33 -10.24 3.43
CA ARG A 157 -14.10 -11.46 3.18
C ARG A 157 -13.20 -12.67 2.97
N ARG A 158 -12.18 -12.51 2.11
CA ARG A 158 -11.21 -13.58 1.82
C ARG A 158 -10.42 -14.00 3.05
N THR A 159 -9.87 -13.04 3.80
CA THR A 159 -9.13 -13.33 5.05
C THR A 159 -10.03 -14.01 6.08
N ASN A 160 -11.30 -13.59 6.23
CA ASN A 160 -12.24 -14.26 7.14
C ASN A 160 -12.53 -15.71 6.74
N GLN A 161 -12.63 -16.00 5.44
CA GLN A 161 -12.79 -17.36 4.94
C GLN A 161 -11.55 -18.22 5.21
N GLU A 162 -10.35 -17.70 4.92
CA GLU A 162 -9.07 -18.38 5.18
C GLU A 162 -8.88 -18.67 6.68
N VAL A 163 -9.17 -17.71 7.55
CA VAL A 163 -9.11 -17.90 9.02
C VAL A 163 -10.10 -18.96 9.49
N THR A 164 -11.31 -18.98 8.93
CA THR A 164 -12.33 -19.98 9.28
C THR A 164 -11.88 -21.38 8.86
N GLN A 165 -11.33 -21.52 7.65
CA GLN A 165 -10.82 -22.79 7.15
C GLN A 165 -9.66 -23.31 8.01
N LEU A 166 -8.67 -22.46 8.32
CA LEU A 166 -7.53 -22.84 9.16
C LEU A 166 -7.96 -23.27 10.57
N LYS A 167 -8.99 -22.64 11.15
CA LYS A 167 -9.56 -23.06 12.44
C LYS A 167 -10.15 -24.46 12.36
N THR A 168 -10.95 -24.75 11.33
CA THR A 168 -11.54 -26.07 11.13
C THR A 168 -10.48 -27.15 10.93
N GLU A 169 -9.44 -26.88 10.13
CA GLU A 169 -8.31 -27.79 9.92
C GLU A 169 -7.54 -28.06 11.22
N LEU A 170 -7.30 -27.01 12.02
CA LEU A 170 -6.63 -27.12 13.33
C LEU A 170 -7.44 -27.97 14.32
N GLU A 171 -8.76 -27.81 14.36
CA GLU A 171 -9.65 -28.63 15.20
C GLU A 171 -9.62 -30.10 14.79
N ALA A 172 -9.70 -30.38 13.49
CA ALA A 172 -9.60 -31.74 12.96
C ALA A 172 -8.25 -32.39 13.30
N LEU A 173 -7.14 -31.64 13.20
CA LEU A 173 -5.80 -32.14 13.52
C LEU A 173 -5.65 -32.47 15.01
N LYS A 174 -6.21 -31.65 15.90
CA LYS A 174 -6.22 -31.90 17.36
C LYS A 174 -6.97 -33.17 17.70
N LEU A 175 -8.16 -33.36 17.14
CA LEU A 175 -8.97 -34.58 17.30
C LEU A 175 -8.22 -35.84 16.84
N ALA A 176 -7.53 -35.77 15.69
CA ALA A 176 -6.73 -36.88 15.20
C ALA A 176 -5.54 -37.22 16.11
N LEU A 177 -4.90 -36.20 16.69
CA LEU A 177 -3.77 -36.37 17.61
C LEU A 177 -4.20 -37.03 18.93
N GLU A 178 -5.36 -36.64 19.48
CA GLU A 178 -5.95 -37.24 20.68
C GLU A 178 -6.28 -38.72 20.48
N GLN A 179 -6.82 -39.08 19.31
CA GLN A 179 -7.13 -40.47 18.97
C GLN A 179 -5.87 -41.33 18.75
N THR A 180 -4.76 -40.72 18.32
CA THR A 180 -3.49 -41.42 18.09
C THR A 180 -2.75 -41.67 19.40
N ASN A 181 -2.85 -40.77 20.38
CA ASN A 181 -2.23 -40.91 21.70
C ASN A 181 -3.00 -41.83 22.67
N GLN A 182 -4.23 -42.24 22.33
CA GLN A 182 -5.05 -43.18 23.11
C GLN A 182 -4.94 -44.65 22.65
N LYS A 183 -4.16 -44.93 21.60
CA LYS A 183 -3.84 -46.28 21.10
C LYS A 183 -2.40 -46.66 21.45
#